data_AF-A0AAD7N020-F1
#
_entry.id   AF-A0AAD7N020-F1
#
_cell.length_a   1.000
_cell.length_b   1.000
_cell.length_c   1.000
_cell.angle_alpha   90.00
_cell.angle_beta   90.00
_cell.angle_gamma   90.00
#
_symmetry.space_group_name_H-M   'P 1'
#
loop_
_entity.id
_entity.type
_entity.pdbx_description
1 polymer ?
#
loop_
_entity_poly.entity_id
_entity_poly.type
_entity_poly.pdbx_seq_one_letter_code
_entity_poly.pdbx_strand_id
1 'polypeptide(L)'
;MQDDNYDYDDSDPEYQEFLASQTRFHHNQGAPPRAGQEEEQDGNEQPQEPELSESIHNNGQGIRYNINFTPQLPPPAPNEKYHANARAPLINLYVYLHEKLSFAEVLDACITAIGRNEHTMRLKIVGTSLRTDHLTVTWTIRCTDYKQMQLQTAVHFKDMIQQGAAEVPDDRQGSLKKRKVPPEEEELAEIVVQLQQANRCHDRACTSRHCFIGNTSAQHVRLTPIHINVWAAAILAKMPNVNVNTPPPPEEEKMFWPVEQQPGADGDDIAMLPRRRATTAKTSAPQITINNDYTGLATLLQPLMPSAHSNALHNTPSTPLNAHSCLHANTSPAKPAQMTFAEFGASFKVSAETLQRLAPLELDGPHVFEFVENSDLDAYLTLGQHAALRYAHSEWKKGKLEVKFLYSKQGYYV
;
A
#
# COMPACT_ATOMS: atom_id res chain seq x y z
N MET A 1 -35.39 -7.99 15.93
CA MET A 1 -34.14 -7.70 15.20
C MET A 1 -34.42 -6.42 14.46
N GLN A 2 -33.95 -5.30 15.00
CA GLN A 2 -34.05 -3.99 14.37
C GLN A 2 -32.72 -3.81 13.65
N ASP A 3 -32.79 -3.68 12.33
CA ASP A 3 -31.61 -3.45 11.49
C ASP A 3 -31.29 -1.94 11.52
N ASP A 4 -30.24 -1.59 12.26
CA ASP A 4 -29.69 -0.24 12.30
C ASP A 4 -28.96 0.04 10.99
N ASN A 5 -29.67 0.69 10.07
CA ASN A 5 -29.12 1.19 8.82
C ASN A 5 -28.39 2.52 9.10
N TYR A 6 -27.07 2.47 9.23
CA TYR A 6 -26.23 3.66 9.37
C TYR A 6 -26.03 4.30 7.99
N ASP A 7 -26.85 5.31 7.70
CA ASP A 7 -26.59 6.28 6.63
C ASP A 7 -25.36 7.12 7.03
N TYR A 8 -24.25 6.95 6.32
CA TYR A 8 -23.06 7.76 6.53
C TYR A 8 -23.31 9.14 5.90
N ASP A 9 -23.41 10.16 6.75
CA ASP A 9 -23.57 11.54 6.34
C ASP A 9 -22.23 12.08 5.84
N ASP A 10 -22.12 12.30 4.52
CA ASP A 10 -20.95 12.89 3.82
C ASP A 10 -20.61 14.33 4.31
N SER A 11 -21.38 14.86 5.26
CA SER A 11 -21.16 16.15 5.93
C SER A 11 -20.11 16.10 7.04
N ASP A 12 -19.57 14.93 7.40
CA ASP A 12 -18.63 14.82 8.52
C ASP A 12 -17.33 15.61 8.26
N PRO A 13 -17.07 16.69 9.02
CA PRO A 13 -15.89 17.52 8.84
C PRO A 13 -14.58 16.78 9.10
N GLU A 14 -14.59 15.70 9.90
CA GLU A 14 -13.39 14.90 10.18
C GLU A 14 -12.99 14.04 8.95
N TYR A 15 -13.98 13.58 8.18
CA TYR A 15 -13.76 12.90 6.90
C TYR A 15 -13.27 13.85 5.80
N GLN A 16 -13.81 15.07 5.76
CA GLN A 16 -13.33 16.14 4.89
C GLN A 16 -11.89 16.56 5.23
N GLU A 17 -11.52 16.64 6.52
CA GLU A 17 -10.17 16.97 6.96
C GLU A 17 -9.18 15.84 6.64
N PHE A 18 -9.60 14.57 6.74
CA PHE A 18 -8.82 13.42 6.30
C PHE A 18 -8.51 13.46 4.79
N LEU A 19 -9.50 13.75 3.94
CA LEU A 19 -9.30 13.89 2.48
C LEU A 19 -8.46 15.14 2.11
N ALA A 20 -8.62 16.24 2.86
CA ALA A 20 -7.81 17.44 2.70
C ALA A 20 -6.34 17.24 3.13
N SER A 21 -6.07 16.37 4.10
CA SER A 21 -4.71 16.04 4.53
C SER A 21 -3.93 15.23 3.49
N GLN A 22 -4.60 14.36 2.71
CA GLN A 22 -3.96 13.63 1.61
C GLN A 22 -3.61 14.53 0.41
N THR A 23 -4.31 15.64 0.22
CA THR A 23 -4.05 16.58 -0.89
C THR A 23 -2.97 17.62 -0.57
N ARG A 24 -2.66 17.88 0.71
CA ARG A 24 -1.63 18.84 1.13
C ARG A 24 -0.19 18.37 0.89
N PHE A 25 0.04 17.09 0.58
CA PHE A 25 1.40 16.58 0.32
C PHE A 25 2.02 17.04 -1.02
N HIS A 26 1.27 17.67 -1.93
CA HIS A 26 1.78 18.04 -3.27
C HIS A 26 1.78 19.54 -3.62
N HIS A 27 1.52 20.45 -2.66
CA HIS A 27 1.51 21.88 -2.99
C HIS A 27 2.20 22.72 -1.91
N ASN A 28 3.52 22.71 -1.91
CA ASN A 28 4.32 23.73 -1.24
C ASN A 28 5.55 24.08 -2.10
N GLN A 29 5.32 24.82 -3.19
CA GLN A 29 6.36 25.58 -3.88
C GLN A 29 5.82 26.97 -4.20
N GLY A 30 6.55 28.00 -3.76
CA GLY A 30 6.42 29.37 -4.28
C GLY A 30 5.80 30.40 -3.34
N ALA A 31 6.50 30.75 -2.25
CA ALA A 31 6.36 32.09 -1.67
C ALA A 31 7.30 33.06 -2.41
N PRO A 32 6.86 34.28 -2.77
CA PRO A 32 7.71 35.25 -3.45
C PRO A 32 8.78 35.83 -2.50
N PRO A 33 9.99 36.14 -3.00
CA PRO A 33 11.09 36.61 -2.16
C PRO A 33 10.83 38.02 -1.66
N ARG A 34 10.99 38.20 -0.35
CA ARG A 34 10.97 39.48 0.34
C ARG A 34 12.36 40.10 0.22
N ALA A 35 12.44 41.28 -0.39
CA ALA A 35 13.70 41.97 -0.64
C ALA A 35 14.36 42.46 0.67
N GLY A 36 15.65 42.13 0.81
CA GLY A 36 16.62 42.97 1.50
C GLY A 36 16.98 42.57 2.92
N GLN A 37 17.85 41.57 3.07
CA GLN A 37 18.91 41.56 4.09
C GLN A 37 20.16 40.89 3.49
N GLU A 38 21.24 41.66 3.40
CA GLU A 38 22.59 41.20 3.05
C GLU A 38 23.18 40.52 4.30
N GLU A 39 23.04 39.19 4.39
CA GLU A 39 23.82 38.38 5.34
C GLU A 39 24.89 37.61 4.57
N GLU A 40 26.13 37.74 5.03
CA GLU A 40 27.31 37.04 4.56
C GLU A 40 27.05 35.53 4.50
N GLN A 41 26.93 35.01 3.27
CA GLN A 41 26.83 33.59 2.99
C GLN A 41 28.18 32.91 3.21
N ASP A 42 28.28 32.20 4.33
CA ASP A 42 29.27 31.16 4.53
C ASP A 42 28.97 30.01 3.55
N GLY A 43 29.95 29.67 2.71
CA GLY A 43 29.82 28.80 1.53
C GLY A 43 29.59 27.33 1.88
N ASN A 44 28.42 27.00 2.41
CA ASN A 44 27.97 25.63 2.57
C ASN A 44 27.15 25.23 1.33
N GLU A 45 27.85 24.88 0.25
CA GLU A 45 27.25 24.23 -0.92
C GLU A 45 26.64 22.89 -0.48
N GLN A 46 25.38 22.92 -0.05
CA GLN A 46 24.59 21.72 0.17
C GLN A 46 24.57 20.96 -1.17
N PRO A 47 24.96 19.68 -1.21
CA PRO A 47 24.89 18.88 -2.42
C PRO A 47 23.46 18.96 -2.96
N GLN A 48 23.27 19.59 -4.11
CA GLN A 48 21.98 19.57 -4.79
C GLN A 48 21.62 18.11 -5.03
N GLU A 49 20.56 17.63 -4.39
CA GLU A 49 20.00 16.32 -4.71
C GLU A 49 19.75 16.28 -6.22
N PRO A 50 20.21 15.22 -6.91
CA PRO A 50 20.04 15.13 -8.34
C PRO A 50 18.54 15.19 -8.66
N GLU A 51 18.12 16.20 -9.42
CA GLU A 51 16.76 16.27 -9.94
C GLU A 51 16.46 14.96 -10.68
N LEU A 52 15.58 14.15 -10.08
CA LEU A 52 15.08 12.95 -10.73
C LEU A 52 14.29 13.40 -11.96
N SER A 53 14.80 13.06 -13.14
CA SER A 53 14.09 13.25 -14.41
C SER A 53 12.65 12.76 -14.32
N GLU A 54 11.71 13.43 -14.99
CA GLU A 54 10.31 12.94 -15.07
C GLU A 54 10.25 11.47 -15.50
N SER A 55 9.39 10.69 -14.85
CA SER A 55 9.20 9.28 -15.19
C SER A 55 8.66 9.13 -16.62
N ILE A 56 9.15 8.13 -17.35
CA ILE A 56 8.63 7.83 -18.69
C ILE A 56 7.22 7.21 -18.67
N HIS A 57 6.73 6.80 -17.50
CA HIS A 57 5.44 6.15 -17.29
C HIS A 57 4.39 7.08 -16.68
N ASN A 58 3.11 6.85 -17.03
CA ASN A 58 1.93 7.49 -16.44
C ASN A 58 2.04 9.04 -16.34
N ASN A 59 2.44 9.72 -17.42
CA ASN A 59 2.58 11.18 -17.47
C ASN A 59 3.53 11.75 -16.39
N GLY A 60 4.70 11.14 -16.23
CA GLY A 60 5.68 11.60 -15.24
C GLY A 60 5.46 11.07 -13.82
N GLN A 61 4.37 10.34 -13.54
CA GLN A 61 4.04 9.91 -12.17
C GLN A 61 4.80 8.67 -11.68
N GLY A 62 5.32 7.83 -12.59
CA GLY A 62 6.00 6.58 -12.24
C GLY A 62 5.24 5.33 -12.66
N ILE A 63 5.77 4.17 -12.31
CA ILE A 63 5.10 2.87 -12.47
C ILE A 63 4.00 2.77 -11.41
N ARG A 64 2.79 2.38 -11.84
CA ARG A 64 1.68 2.11 -10.93
C ARG A 64 1.85 0.74 -10.30
N TYR A 65 1.92 0.68 -8.98
CA TYR A 65 1.92 -0.57 -8.21
C TYR A 65 0.57 -0.76 -7.54
N ASN A 66 0.04 -1.99 -7.59
CA ASN A 66 -1.11 -2.39 -6.78
C ASN A 66 -0.61 -3.19 -5.57
N ILE A 67 -0.62 -2.58 -4.39
CA ILE A 67 -0.18 -3.19 -3.14
C ILE A 67 -1.38 -3.88 -2.49
N ASN A 68 -1.26 -5.17 -2.23
CA ASN A 68 -2.24 -5.93 -1.46
C ASN A 68 -1.56 -6.38 -0.17
N PHE A 69 -2.05 -5.89 0.96
CA PHE A 69 -1.50 -6.21 2.25
C PHE A 69 -2.49 -7.05 3.05
N THR A 70 -2.06 -8.24 3.47
CA THR A 70 -2.83 -9.11 4.34
C THR A 70 -2.20 -9.09 5.72
N PRO A 71 -2.79 -8.37 6.70
CA PRO A 71 -2.29 -8.42 8.07
C PRO A 71 -2.50 -9.82 8.64
N GLN A 72 -1.66 -10.23 9.57
CA GLN A 72 -1.98 -11.41 10.35
C GLN A 72 -3.16 -11.11 11.28
N LEU A 73 -4.07 -12.07 11.43
CA LEU A 73 -5.07 -11.99 12.49
C LEU A 73 -4.36 -11.91 13.84
N PRO A 74 -4.96 -11.25 14.84
CA PRO A 74 -4.45 -11.32 16.18
C PRO A 74 -4.28 -12.76 16.69
N PRO A 75 -3.55 -13.01 17.78
CA PRO A 75 -3.75 -14.24 18.52
C PRO A 75 -5.19 -14.22 19.06
N PRO A 76 -5.91 -15.35 19.03
CA PRO A 76 -7.22 -15.39 19.65
C PRO A 76 -7.05 -15.20 21.16
N ALA A 77 -8.06 -14.64 21.83
CA ALA A 77 -8.02 -14.53 23.29
C ALA A 77 -7.89 -15.93 23.92
N PRO A 78 -7.34 -16.05 25.14
CA PRO A 78 -7.26 -17.34 25.83
C PRO A 78 -8.64 -18.03 25.86
N ASN A 79 -8.71 -19.27 25.36
CA ASN A 79 -9.93 -20.09 25.19
C ASN A 79 -10.83 -19.76 23.99
N GLU A 80 -10.47 -18.78 23.17
CA GLU A 80 -11.13 -18.56 21.88
C GLU A 80 -10.36 -19.28 20.76
N LYS A 81 -11.09 -19.74 19.75
CA LYS A 81 -10.52 -20.28 18.51
C LYS A 81 -11.03 -19.45 17.36
N TYR A 82 -10.15 -19.18 16.40
CA TYR A 82 -10.61 -18.65 15.12
C TYR A 82 -11.55 -19.64 14.45
N HIS A 83 -12.59 -19.11 13.80
CA HIS A 83 -13.35 -19.89 12.84
C HIS A 83 -12.42 -20.39 11.73
N ALA A 84 -12.67 -21.59 11.20
CA ALA A 84 -11.83 -22.22 10.18
C ALA A 84 -11.63 -21.35 8.92
N ASN A 85 -12.54 -20.41 8.67
CA ASN A 85 -12.52 -19.50 7.53
C ASN A 85 -12.23 -18.04 7.92
N ALA A 86 -11.73 -17.78 9.14
CA ALA A 86 -11.35 -16.44 9.53
C ALA A 86 -10.22 -15.95 8.61
N ARG A 87 -10.46 -14.82 7.93
CA ARG A 87 -9.48 -14.16 7.07
C ARG A 87 -9.30 -12.74 7.56
N ALA A 88 -8.06 -12.29 7.60
CA ALA A 88 -7.79 -10.88 7.86
C ALA A 88 -8.32 -10.02 6.71
N PRO A 89 -8.81 -8.81 6.99
CA PRO A 89 -9.20 -7.86 5.95
C PRO A 89 -8.02 -7.57 5.02
N LEU A 90 -8.24 -7.73 3.71
CA LEU A 90 -7.26 -7.40 2.69
C LEU A 90 -7.24 -5.88 2.47
N ILE A 91 -6.09 -5.25 2.64
CA ILE A 91 -5.89 -3.83 2.36
C ILE A 91 -5.34 -3.69 0.94
N ASN A 92 -6.03 -2.97 0.07
CA ASN A 92 -5.61 -2.76 -1.33
C ASN A 92 -5.33 -1.27 -1.56
N LEU A 93 -4.13 -0.96 -2.02
CA LEU A 93 -3.64 0.41 -2.20
C LEU A 93 -2.94 0.54 -3.55
N TYR A 94 -2.96 1.75 -4.11
CA TYR A 94 -2.20 2.06 -5.32
C TYR A 94 -1.17 3.14 -5.02
N VAL A 95 0.06 2.92 -5.50
CA VAL A 95 1.13 3.92 -5.44
C VAL A 95 1.76 4.08 -6.81
N TYR A 96 2.24 5.28 -7.12
CA TYR A 96 3.03 5.55 -8.31
C TYR A 96 4.46 5.83 -7.87
N LEU A 97 5.39 5.00 -8.33
CA LEU A 97 6.79 5.08 -7.91
C LEU A 97 7.68 5.14 -9.14
N HIS A 98 8.70 5.99 -9.09
CA HIS A 98 9.62 6.17 -10.19
C HIS A 98 10.42 4.88 -10.45
N GLU A 99 10.56 4.49 -11.72
CA GLU A 99 11.31 3.33 -12.20
C GLU A 99 12.80 3.32 -11.82
N LYS A 100 13.37 4.47 -11.43
CA LYS A 100 14.75 4.59 -10.98
C LYS A 100 14.95 4.30 -9.49
N LEU A 101 13.86 4.18 -8.72
CA LEU A 101 13.95 3.83 -7.31
C LEU A 101 14.57 2.44 -7.15
N SER A 102 15.47 2.33 -6.19
CA SER A 102 16.04 1.08 -5.77
C SER A 102 14.98 0.16 -5.17
N PHE A 103 15.30 -1.14 -5.11
CA PHE A 103 14.44 -2.14 -4.46
C PHE A 103 14.10 -1.75 -3.01
N ALA A 104 15.06 -1.15 -2.29
CA ALA A 104 14.87 -0.69 -0.91
C ALA A 104 13.82 0.41 -0.83
N GLU A 105 13.98 1.45 -1.64
CA GLU A 105 13.10 2.63 -1.67
C GLU A 105 11.68 2.26 -2.10
N VAL A 106 11.53 1.31 -3.05
CA VAL A 106 10.20 0.84 -3.45
C VAL A 106 9.50 0.10 -2.32
N LEU A 107 10.20 -0.77 -1.58
CA LEU A 107 9.61 -1.46 -0.43
C LEU A 107 9.27 -0.49 0.70
N ASP A 108 10.15 0.45 0.98
CA ASP A 108 9.95 1.48 1.99
C ASP A 108 8.71 2.33 1.66
N ALA A 109 8.61 2.82 0.43
CA ALA A 109 7.45 3.56 -0.04
C ALA A 109 6.15 2.73 0.01
N CYS A 110 6.21 1.44 -0.30
CA CYS A 110 5.05 0.55 -0.17
C CYS A 110 4.56 0.44 1.28
N ILE A 111 5.48 0.41 2.24
CA ILE A 111 5.17 0.23 3.67
C ILE A 111 4.67 1.51 4.29
N THR A 112 5.31 2.62 3.95
CA THR A 112 4.85 3.97 4.26
C THR A 112 3.42 4.17 3.74
N ALA A 113 3.11 3.73 2.52
CA ALA A 113 1.77 3.83 1.95
C ALA A 113 0.71 2.97 2.68
N ILE A 114 1.10 1.85 3.30
CA ILE A 114 0.19 1.04 4.14
C ILE A 114 -0.16 1.79 5.44
N GLY A 115 0.58 2.84 5.82
CA GLY A 115 0.31 3.67 6.99
C GLY A 115 0.59 2.96 8.31
N ARG A 116 1.49 1.96 8.31
CA ARG A 116 1.96 1.30 9.54
C ARG A 116 3.26 1.96 9.98
N ASN A 117 3.37 2.27 11.27
CA ASN A 117 4.60 2.82 11.85
C ASN A 117 5.82 2.01 11.40
N GLU A 118 6.82 2.65 10.78
CA GLU A 118 8.06 2.04 10.27
C GLU A 118 8.71 1.08 11.29
N HIS A 119 8.58 1.40 12.58
CA HIS A 119 9.11 0.59 13.68
C HIS A 119 8.53 -0.83 13.78
N THR A 120 7.36 -1.09 13.17
CA THR A 120 6.67 -2.39 13.24
C THR A 120 7.08 -3.35 12.13
N MET A 121 7.64 -2.88 11.02
CA MET A 121 8.08 -3.72 9.91
C MET A 121 9.58 -3.55 9.70
N ARG A 122 10.38 -4.33 10.45
CA ARG A 122 11.83 -4.34 10.28
C ARG A 122 12.18 -5.04 8.97
N LEU A 123 12.56 -4.25 7.99
CA LEU A 123 13.11 -4.73 6.73
C LEU A 123 14.55 -4.32 6.63
N LYS A 124 15.37 -5.25 6.15
CA LYS A 124 16.75 -4.94 5.81
C LYS A 124 17.13 -5.65 4.54
N ILE A 125 17.67 -4.89 3.61
CA ILE A 125 18.35 -5.48 2.46
C ILE A 125 19.81 -5.68 2.88
N VAL A 126 20.27 -6.93 2.84
CA VAL A 126 21.65 -7.30 3.12
C VAL A 126 22.25 -7.87 1.84
N GLY A 127 23.22 -7.14 1.27
CA GLY A 127 23.69 -7.40 -0.09
C GLY A 127 22.55 -7.20 -1.08
N THR A 128 22.19 -8.27 -1.80
CA THR A 128 21.09 -8.26 -2.78
C THR A 128 19.83 -8.96 -2.27
N SER A 129 19.77 -9.35 -1.00
CA SER A 129 18.69 -10.17 -0.45
C SER A 129 17.88 -9.41 0.61
N LEU A 130 16.57 -9.54 0.53
CA LEU A 130 15.60 -9.04 1.49
C LEU A 130 15.57 -9.95 2.70
N ARG A 131 15.97 -9.40 3.85
CA ARG A 131 15.84 -10.06 5.14
C ARG A 131 14.68 -9.44 5.89
N THR A 132 13.78 -10.32 6.29
CA THR A 132 12.57 -9.98 7.02
C THR A 132 12.20 -11.19 7.85
N ASP A 133 11.93 -10.95 9.13
CA ASP A 133 11.48 -11.97 10.06
C ASP A 133 9.95 -12.08 10.08
N HIS A 134 9.26 -11.13 9.42
CA HIS A 134 7.89 -10.77 9.76
C HIS A 134 6.96 -10.58 8.57
N LEU A 135 7.50 -10.52 7.36
CA LEU A 135 6.71 -10.42 6.14
C LEU A 135 7.29 -11.25 5.02
N THR A 136 6.39 -11.75 4.18
CA THR A 136 6.71 -12.30 2.88
C THR A 136 6.24 -11.32 1.81
N VAL A 137 7.15 -10.87 0.97
CA VAL A 137 6.81 -10.07 -0.21
C VAL A 137 6.71 -11.00 -1.41
N THR A 138 5.56 -10.97 -2.06
CA THR A 138 5.35 -11.64 -3.36
C THR A 138 4.90 -10.63 -4.39
N TRP A 139 5.06 -10.97 -5.66
CA TRP A 139 4.54 -10.18 -6.75
C TRP A 139 3.85 -11.07 -7.79
N THR A 140 2.97 -10.48 -8.57
CA THR A 140 2.22 -11.15 -9.64
C THR A 140 2.11 -10.21 -10.82
N ILE A 141 2.42 -10.71 -12.01
CA ILE A 141 2.11 -10.02 -13.25
C ILE A 141 0.81 -10.57 -13.80
N ARG A 142 -0.15 -9.67 -13.99
CA ARG A 142 -1.45 -10.02 -14.55
C ARG A 142 -1.27 -10.60 -15.95
N CYS A 143 -2.09 -11.59 -16.27
CA CYS A 143 -2.10 -12.27 -17.58
C CYS A 143 -0.86 -13.13 -17.89
N THR A 144 -0.04 -13.44 -16.87
CA THR A 144 1.00 -14.47 -16.99
C THR A 144 0.67 -15.67 -16.09
N ASP A 145 1.34 -16.80 -16.35
CA ASP A 145 1.27 -17.97 -15.47
C ASP A 145 2.08 -17.78 -14.18
N TYR A 146 2.86 -16.70 -14.08
CA TYR A 146 3.67 -16.33 -12.92
C TYR A 146 2.79 -15.70 -11.83
N LYS A 147 2.26 -16.56 -10.95
CA LYS A 147 1.49 -16.16 -9.78
C LYS A 147 2.34 -16.25 -8.52
N GLN A 148 2.26 -15.21 -7.68
CA GLN A 148 2.86 -15.16 -6.34
C GLN A 148 4.36 -15.46 -6.30
N MET A 149 5.14 -14.87 -7.21
CA MET A 149 6.60 -15.01 -7.19
C MET A 149 7.18 -14.27 -5.99
N GLN A 150 8.16 -14.85 -5.32
CA GLN A 150 8.74 -14.22 -4.13
C GLN A 150 9.70 -13.07 -4.51
N LEU A 151 9.51 -11.91 -3.89
CA LEU A 151 10.35 -10.73 -4.05
C LEU A 151 11.43 -10.71 -2.97
N GLN A 152 12.37 -11.66 -3.03
CA GLN A 152 13.44 -11.78 -2.03
C GLN A 152 14.75 -11.12 -2.44
N THR A 153 14.96 -10.82 -3.72
CA THR A 153 16.26 -10.31 -4.17
C THR A 153 16.12 -9.12 -5.11
N ALA A 154 17.17 -8.30 -5.18
CA ALA A 154 17.27 -7.21 -6.16
C ALA A 154 17.20 -7.73 -7.62
N VAL A 155 17.58 -8.98 -7.86
CA VAL A 155 17.43 -9.63 -9.17
C VAL A 155 15.95 -9.87 -9.49
N HIS A 156 15.18 -10.42 -8.54
CA HIS A 156 13.73 -10.58 -8.71
C HIS A 156 13.02 -9.24 -8.87
N PHE A 157 13.52 -8.19 -8.21
CA PHE A 157 12.99 -6.84 -8.39
C PHE A 157 13.27 -6.30 -9.80
N LYS A 158 14.50 -6.41 -10.30
CA LYS A 158 14.82 -6.02 -11.69
C LYS A 158 13.97 -6.80 -12.70
N ASP A 159 13.78 -8.09 -12.49
CA ASP A 159 12.92 -8.93 -13.32
C ASP A 159 11.46 -8.47 -13.27
N MET A 160 10.93 -8.16 -12.08
CA MET A 160 9.58 -7.59 -11.92
C MET A 160 9.41 -6.26 -12.68
N ILE A 161 10.39 -5.34 -12.57
CA ILE A 161 10.37 -4.07 -13.31
C ILE A 161 10.48 -4.32 -14.80
N GLN A 162 11.39 -5.19 -15.23
CA GLN A 162 11.57 -5.53 -16.65
C GLN A 162 10.32 -6.17 -17.24
N GLN A 163 9.66 -7.09 -16.55
CA GLN A 163 8.42 -7.71 -17.03
C GLN A 163 7.20 -6.80 -16.88
N GLY A 164 7.23 -5.80 -16.00
CA GLY A 164 6.18 -4.78 -15.88
C GLY A 164 6.33 -3.64 -16.90
N ALA A 165 7.58 -3.31 -17.27
CA ALA A 165 7.95 -2.23 -18.19
C ALA A 165 8.13 -2.71 -19.64
N ALA A 166 8.56 -3.96 -19.85
CA ALA A 166 8.14 -4.69 -21.02
C ALA A 166 6.63 -4.74 -20.86
N GLU A 167 5.94 -3.76 -21.45
CA GLU A 167 4.55 -3.92 -21.82
C GLU A 167 4.47 -5.38 -22.24
N VAL A 168 3.70 -6.22 -21.52
CA VAL A 168 3.28 -7.50 -22.07
C VAL A 168 2.84 -7.08 -23.46
N PRO A 169 3.62 -7.41 -24.52
CA PRO A 169 3.32 -6.91 -25.86
C PRO A 169 1.98 -7.53 -26.05
N ASP A 170 0.92 -6.71 -25.92
CA ASP A 170 -0.38 -7.19 -25.50
C ASP A 170 -0.62 -8.38 -26.41
N ASP A 171 -0.55 -9.63 -25.92
CA ASP A 171 -0.61 -10.75 -26.86
C ASP A 171 -2.07 -10.90 -27.34
N ARG A 172 -2.95 -9.98 -26.90
CA ARG A 172 -4.22 -9.60 -27.53
C ARG A 172 -4.07 -8.60 -28.69
N GLN A 173 -2.92 -7.95 -28.86
CA GLN A 173 -2.45 -7.24 -30.06
C GLN A 173 -1.44 -8.06 -30.90
N GLY A 174 -0.61 -8.93 -30.30
CA GLY A 174 0.38 -9.78 -30.98
C GLY A 174 -0.19 -10.88 -31.87
N SER A 175 -1.48 -11.18 -31.74
CA SER A 175 -2.27 -11.91 -32.73
C SER A 175 -3.56 -11.19 -33.13
N LEU A 176 -3.54 -9.85 -33.16
CA LEU A 176 -4.27 -9.15 -34.20
C LEU A 176 -3.47 -9.29 -35.51
N LYS A 177 -3.51 -10.50 -36.11
CA LYS A 177 -3.96 -10.53 -37.51
C LYS A 177 -5.21 -9.68 -37.44
N LYS A 178 -5.18 -8.38 -37.84
CA LYS A 178 -6.32 -7.42 -37.73
C LYS A 178 -7.57 -8.25 -37.60
N ARG A 179 -8.00 -8.54 -36.36
CA ARG A 179 -9.07 -9.54 -36.20
C ARG A 179 -10.17 -8.78 -36.86
N LYS A 180 -10.53 -9.20 -38.08
CA LYS A 180 -11.52 -8.51 -38.87
C LYS A 180 -12.66 -8.43 -37.90
N VAL A 181 -12.90 -7.23 -37.39
CA VAL A 181 -13.99 -6.97 -36.47
C VAL A 181 -15.15 -7.62 -37.19
N PRO A 182 -15.79 -8.65 -36.59
CA PRO A 182 -16.89 -9.31 -37.26
C PRO A 182 -17.79 -8.20 -37.80
N PRO A 183 -18.23 -8.25 -39.08
CA PRO A 183 -19.05 -7.18 -39.64
C PRO A 183 -20.22 -6.78 -38.72
N GLU A 184 -20.74 -7.77 -37.99
CA GLU A 184 -21.76 -7.60 -36.94
C GLU A 184 -21.35 -6.68 -35.77
N GLU A 185 -20.10 -6.73 -35.31
CA GLU A 185 -19.62 -5.86 -34.21
C GLU A 185 -19.40 -4.42 -34.69
N GLU A 186 -19.02 -4.22 -35.95
CA GLU A 186 -18.94 -2.89 -36.58
C GLU A 186 -20.34 -2.27 -36.75
N GLU A 187 -21.31 -3.06 -37.26
CA GLU A 187 -22.72 -2.66 -37.33
C GLU A 187 -23.30 -2.33 -35.94
N LEU A 188 -23.00 -3.15 -34.92
CA LEU A 188 -23.43 -2.89 -33.55
C LEU A 188 -22.87 -1.56 -33.02
N ALA A 189 -21.59 -1.28 -33.26
CA ALA A 189 -20.95 -0.04 -32.84
C ALA A 189 -21.57 1.19 -33.53
N GLU A 190 -21.92 1.08 -34.82
CA GLU A 190 -22.64 2.13 -35.54
C GLU A 190 -24.03 2.38 -34.94
N ILE A 191 -24.78 1.32 -34.61
CA ILE A 191 -26.11 1.44 -33.99
C ILE A 191 -26.00 2.08 -32.59
N VAL A 192 -24.98 1.72 -31.80
CA VAL A 192 -24.73 2.34 -30.48
C VAL A 192 -24.51 3.85 -30.62
N VAL A 193 -23.72 4.28 -31.60
CA VAL A 193 -23.48 5.72 -31.85
C VAL A 193 -24.77 6.42 -32.28
N GLN A 194 -25.56 5.79 -33.16
CA GLN A 194 -26.86 6.34 -33.59
C GLN A 194 -27.83 6.48 -32.40
N LEU A 195 -27.92 5.47 -31.53
CA LEU A 195 -28.76 5.51 -30.34
C LEU A 195 -28.32 6.60 -29.35
N GLN A 196 -27.01 6.76 -29.13
CA GLN A 196 -26.48 7.83 -28.27
C GLN A 196 -26.82 9.23 -28.82
N GLN A 197 -26.73 9.41 -30.14
CA GLN A 197 -27.05 10.69 -30.78
C GLN A 197 -28.55 10.99 -30.73
N ALA A 198 -29.40 10.01 -31.06
CA ALA A 198 -30.85 10.17 -31.08
C ALA A 198 -31.45 10.38 -29.69
N ASN A 199 -30.88 9.76 -28.67
CA ASN A 199 -31.37 9.83 -27.29
C ASN A 199 -30.56 10.81 -26.42
N ARG A 200 -29.92 11.81 -27.04
CA ARG A 200 -29.23 12.87 -26.30
C ARG A 200 -30.25 13.77 -25.61
N CYS A 201 -30.12 13.90 -24.29
CA CYS A 201 -31.06 14.69 -23.51
C CYS A 201 -30.82 16.20 -23.69
N HIS A 202 -31.86 16.94 -24.09
CA HIS A 202 -31.80 18.40 -24.26
C HIS A 202 -32.48 19.18 -23.13
N ASP A 203 -33.17 18.49 -22.23
CA ASP A 203 -33.77 19.11 -21.06
C ASP A 203 -32.69 19.46 -20.02
N ARG A 204 -32.67 20.72 -19.58
CA ARG A 204 -31.75 21.22 -18.55
C ARG A 204 -32.11 20.71 -17.15
N ALA A 205 -33.36 20.29 -16.93
CA ALA A 205 -33.80 19.69 -15.68
C ALA A 205 -33.38 18.22 -15.55
N CYS A 206 -33.04 17.54 -16.67
CA CYS A 206 -32.62 16.15 -16.64
C CYS A 206 -31.12 16.02 -16.32
N THR A 207 -30.78 15.22 -15.30
CA THR A 207 -29.39 14.97 -14.89
C THR A 207 -28.65 13.98 -15.80
N SER A 208 -29.36 13.29 -16.71
CA SER A 208 -28.82 12.24 -17.55
C SER A 208 -28.42 12.77 -18.92
N ARG A 209 -27.21 12.42 -19.39
CA ARG A 209 -26.73 12.80 -20.74
C ARG A 209 -27.52 12.14 -21.87
N HIS A 210 -27.93 10.89 -21.66
CA HIS A 210 -28.76 10.13 -22.59
C HIS A 210 -30.03 9.68 -21.87
N CYS A 211 -31.18 10.01 -22.45
CA CYS A 211 -32.48 9.74 -21.87
C CYS A 211 -33.44 9.30 -22.97
N PHE A 212 -34.31 8.34 -22.66
CA PHE A 212 -35.44 7.97 -23.51
C PHE A 212 -36.70 8.64 -22.97
N ILE A 213 -37.44 9.32 -23.83
CA ILE A 213 -38.71 9.96 -23.47
C ILE A 213 -39.82 9.09 -24.04
N GLY A 214 -40.51 8.35 -23.16
CA GLY A 214 -41.67 7.54 -23.56
C GLY A 214 -42.83 8.42 -24.04
N ASN A 215 -43.52 8.00 -25.11
CA ASN A 215 -44.61 8.77 -25.74
C ASN A 215 -45.79 9.10 -24.80
N THR A 216 -45.95 8.41 -23.67
CA THR A 216 -47.16 8.51 -22.83
C THR A 216 -46.98 9.35 -21.57
N SER A 217 -45.79 9.41 -20.97
CA SER A 217 -45.59 10.03 -19.65
C SER A 217 -44.73 11.29 -19.64
N ALA A 218 -44.09 11.65 -20.77
CA ALA A 218 -43.04 12.67 -20.83
C ALA A 218 -41.90 12.46 -19.80
N GLN A 219 -41.82 11.27 -19.20
CA GLN A 219 -40.84 10.94 -18.17
C GLN A 219 -39.53 10.52 -18.83
N HIS A 220 -38.44 11.10 -18.35
CA HIS A 220 -37.10 10.78 -18.84
C HIS A 220 -36.60 9.49 -18.17
N VAL A 221 -36.40 8.45 -18.97
CA VAL A 221 -35.75 7.21 -18.52
C VAL A 221 -34.25 7.30 -18.81
N ARG A 222 -33.40 7.17 -17.79
CA ARG A 222 -31.94 7.25 -17.94
C ARG A 222 -31.38 6.04 -18.69
N LEU A 223 -30.72 6.28 -19.82
CA LEU A 223 -30.03 5.24 -20.58
C LEU A 223 -28.59 5.08 -20.09
N THR A 224 -28.32 3.95 -19.43
CA THR A 224 -26.94 3.51 -19.13
C THR A 224 -26.30 2.83 -20.36
N PRO A 225 -24.96 2.66 -20.40
CA PRO A 225 -24.31 1.94 -21.51
C PRO A 225 -24.88 0.54 -21.75
N ILE A 226 -25.34 -0.14 -20.70
CA ILE A 226 -25.96 -1.47 -20.82
C ILE A 226 -27.26 -1.37 -21.62
N HIS A 227 -28.15 -0.41 -21.31
CA HIS A 227 -29.39 -0.21 -22.06
C HIS A 227 -29.13 0.05 -23.55
N ILE A 228 -28.13 0.89 -23.86
CA ILE A 228 -27.81 1.25 -25.24
C ILE A 228 -27.29 0.04 -26.02
N ASN A 229 -26.42 -0.79 -25.42
CA ASN A 229 -25.90 -1.99 -26.07
C ASN A 229 -26.97 -3.05 -26.30
N VAL A 230 -27.85 -3.22 -25.33
CA VAL A 230 -28.98 -4.14 -25.41
C VAL A 230 -29.97 -3.71 -26.50
N TRP A 231 -30.30 -2.42 -26.54
CA TRP A 231 -31.14 -1.85 -27.60
C TRP A 231 -30.47 -1.98 -28.98
N ALA A 232 -29.15 -1.72 -29.07
CA ALA A 232 -28.41 -1.90 -30.30
C ALA A 232 -28.44 -3.36 -30.79
N ALA A 233 -28.28 -4.32 -29.88
CA ALA A 233 -28.35 -5.75 -30.20
C ALA A 233 -29.75 -6.16 -30.69
N ALA A 234 -30.82 -5.61 -30.09
CA ALA A 234 -32.19 -5.86 -30.52
C ALA A 234 -32.50 -5.31 -31.93
N ILE A 235 -31.97 -4.12 -32.26
CA ILE A 235 -32.06 -3.54 -33.61
C ILE A 235 -31.30 -4.43 -34.61
N LEU A 236 -30.08 -4.85 -34.25
CA LEU A 236 -29.24 -5.71 -35.10
C LEU A 236 -29.89 -7.07 -35.36
N ALA A 237 -30.54 -7.64 -34.34
CA ALA A 237 -31.33 -8.86 -34.42
C ALA A 237 -32.66 -8.70 -35.19
N LYS A 238 -33.00 -7.48 -35.65
CA LYS A 238 -34.23 -7.13 -36.38
C LYS A 238 -35.50 -7.54 -35.63
N MET A 239 -35.50 -7.33 -34.31
CA MET A 239 -36.69 -7.58 -33.50
C MET A 239 -37.87 -6.73 -34.00
N PRO A 240 -39.09 -7.32 -34.09
CA PRO A 240 -40.25 -6.61 -34.61
C PRO A 240 -40.55 -5.38 -33.74
N ASN A 241 -40.80 -4.25 -34.38
CA ASN A 241 -41.09 -2.96 -33.74
C ASN A 241 -39.95 -2.32 -32.94
N VAL A 242 -38.73 -2.85 -32.98
CA VAL A 242 -37.55 -2.22 -32.35
C VAL A 242 -36.79 -1.39 -33.39
N ASN A 243 -36.57 -0.11 -33.09
CA ASN A 243 -35.81 0.82 -33.95
C ASN A 243 -35.14 1.90 -33.09
N VAL A 244 -34.41 2.85 -33.69
CA VAL A 244 -33.67 3.92 -32.98
C VAL A 244 -34.56 4.77 -32.05
N ASN A 245 -35.87 4.86 -32.33
CA ASN A 245 -36.85 5.62 -31.54
C ASN A 245 -37.80 4.72 -30.73
N THR A 246 -37.68 3.40 -30.83
CA THR A 246 -38.58 2.45 -30.16
C THR A 246 -37.74 1.35 -29.49
N PRO A 247 -37.57 1.39 -28.15
CA PRO A 247 -36.78 0.42 -27.42
C PRO A 247 -37.44 -0.96 -27.42
N PRO A 248 -36.69 -2.01 -27.02
CA PRO A 248 -37.24 -3.35 -26.85
C PRO A 248 -38.47 -3.38 -25.93
N PRO A 249 -39.49 -4.22 -26.24
CA PRO A 249 -40.69 -4.30 -25.43
C PRO A 249 -40.39 -4.83 -24.01
N PRO A 250 -41.19 -4.41 -23.01
CA PRO A 250 -40.98 -4.74 -21.60
C PRO A 250 -41.02 -6.24 -21.28
N GLU A 251 -41.70 -7.03 -22.12
CA GLU A 251 -41.87 -8.48 -21.90
C GLU A 251 -40.56 -9.25 -21.96
N GLU A 252 -39.59 -8.76 -22.74
CA GLU A 252 -38.28 -9.39 -22.85
C GLU A 252 -37.26 -8.76 -21.89
N GLU A 253 -37.35 -7.46 -21.63
CA GLU A 253 -36.39 -6.76 -20.77
C GLU A 253 -37.04 -5.66 -19.93
N LYS A 254 -37.23 -5.98 -18.64
CA LYS A 254 -37.69 -5.07 -17.56
C LYS A 254 -36.80 -3.83 -17.36
N MET A 255 -35.74 -3.66 -18.13
CA MET A 255 -34.71 -2.65 -17.94
C MET A 255 -35.12 -1.26 -18.43
N PHE A 256 -35.99 -1.16 -19.45
CA PHE A 256 -36.33 0.12 -20.10
C PHE A 256 -37.53 0.86 -19.49
N TRP A 257 -38.23 0.25 -18.53
CA TRP A 257 -39.51 0.74 -18.05
C TRP A 257 -39.48 0.95 -16.54
N PRO A 258 -39.88 2.13 -16.03
CA PRO A 258 -39.96 2.37 -14.59
C PRO A 258 -40.77 1.27 -13.90
N VAL A 259 -40.29 0.81 -12.74
CA VAL A 259 -40.90 -0.28 -11.96
C VAL A 259 -42.38 -0.01 -11.66
N GLU A 260 -42.75 1.26 -11.50
CA GLU A 260 -44.12 1.73 -11.24
C GLU A 260 -45.11 1.46 -12.38
N GLN A 261 -44.63 1.26 -13.61
CA GLN A 261 -45.48 0.92 -14.76
C GLN A 261 -45.50 -0.58 -15.04
N GLN A 262 -44.84 -1.40 -14.21
CA GLN A 262 -44.84 -2.85 -14.36
C GLN A 262 -46.02 -3.47 -13.61
N PRO A 263 -46.94 -4.19 -14.28
CA PRO A 263 -47.94 -4.97 -13.58
C PRO A 263 -47.26 -6.14 -12.83
N GLY A 264 -47.09 -6.00 -11.52
CA GLY A 264 -46.69 -7.10 -10.62
C GLY A 264 -45.21 -7.16 -10.16
N ALA A 265 -44.51 -6.04 -10.00
CA ALA A 265 -43.11 -6.05 -9.53
C ALA A 265 -43.00 -6.05 -7.99
N ASP A 266 -42.65 -7.21 -7.40
CA ASP A 266 -42.17 -7.34 -6.01
C ASP A 266 -40.71 -6.83 -5.90
N GLY A 267 -40.44 -6.04 -4.85
CA GLY A 267 -39.31 -5.11 -4.75
C GLY A 267 -37.92 -5.64 -4.34
N ASP A 268 -37.64 -6.95 -4.41
CA ASP A 268 -36.43 -7.51 -3.79
C ASP A 268 -35.16 -7.58 -4.69
N ASP A 269 -35.28 -7.48 -6.02
CA ASP A 269 -34.18 -7.86 -6.93
C ASP A 269 -33.13 -6.73 -7.15
N ILE A 270 -33.43 -5.49 -6.76
CA ILE A 270 -32.57 -4.30 -6.98
C ILE A 270 -31.36 -4.27 -6.03
N ALA A 271 -31.43 -4.94 -4.87
CA ALA A 271 -30.35 -4.97 -3.88
C ALA A 271 -29.09 -5.75 -4.34
N MET A 272 -29.16 -6.51 -5.44
CA MET A 272 -28.09 -7.41 -5.87
C MET A 272 -27.09 -6.82 -6.88
N LEU A 273 -27.41 -5.66 -7.49
CA LEU A 273 -26.61 -5.03 -8.54
C LEU A 273 -25.33 -4.28 -8.07
N PRO A 274 -25.25 -3.66 -6.88
CA PRO A 274 -24.03 -3.00 -6.40
C PRO A 274 -22.86 -3.99 -6.21
N ARG A 275 -23.16 -5.25 -5.89
CA ARG A 275 -22.17 -6.30 -5.61
C ARG A 275 -21.38 -6.77 -6.83
N ARG A 276 -21.85 -6.49 -8.05
CA ARG A 276 -21.21 -6.92 -9.31
C ARG A 276 -20.34 -5.84 -9.96
N ARG A 277 -20.44 -4.56 -9.56
CA ARG A 277 -19.69 -3.46 -10.20
C ARG A 277 -18.29 -3.22 -9.61
N ALA A 278 -17.94 -3.86 -8.48
CA ALA A 278 -16.62 -3.72 -7.85
C ALA A 278 -15.49 -4.54 -8.53
N THR A 279 -15.75 -5.28 -9.62
CA THR A 279 -14.81 -6.29 -10.17
C THR A 279 -14.20 -5.99 -11.54
N THR A 280 -14.48 -4.85 -12.20
CA THR A 280 -14.17 -4.67 -13.64
C THR A 280 -13.45 -3.37 -14.03
N ALA A 281 -12.41 -2.98 -13.31
CA ALA A 281 -11.37 -2.09 -13.84
C ALA A 281 -10.00 -2.77 -13.70
N LYS A 282 -9.58 -3.53 -14.73
CA LYS A 282 -8.30 -4.25 -14.75
C LYS A 282 -7.27 -3.51 -15.59
N THR A 283 -6.50 -2.64 -14.95
CA THR A 283 -5.21 -2.18 -15.47
C THR A 283 -4.15 -3.27 -15.28
N SER A 284 -3.21 -3.40 -16.22
CA SER A 284 -2.12 -4.39 -16.23
C SER A 284 -0.97 -4.09 -15.26
N ALA A 285 -1.23 -3.25 -14.25
CA ALA A 285 -0.21 -2.82 -13.29
C ALA A 285 0.42 -4.02 -12.54
N PRO A 286 1.75 -4.00 -12.29
CA PRO A 286 2.40 -4.97 -11.42
C PRO A 286 1.73 -4.96 -10.05
N GLN A 287 1.43 -6.17 -9.56
CA GLN A 287 0.73 -6.37 -8.30
C GLN A 287 1.73 -6.90 -7.26
N ILE A 288 2.05 -6.09 -6.26
CA ILE A 288 2.85 -6.49 -5.10
C ILE A 288 1.90 -6.93 -4.00
N THR A 289 2.14 -8.10 -3.42
CA THR A 289 1.40 -8.62 -2.27
C THR A 289 2.35 -8.78 -1.11
N ILE A 290 2.13 -8.02 -0.04
CA ILE A 290 2.90 -8.06 1.19
C ILE A 290 2.07 -8.82 2.22
N ASN A 291 2.48 -10.03 2.56
CA ASN A 291 1.84 -10.83 3.60
C ASN A 291 2.63 -10.65 4.90
N ASN A 292 1.91 -10.40 5.99
CA ASN A 292 2.52 -10.36 7.32
C ASN A 292 2.44 -11.75 7.95
N ASP A 293 3.60 -12.33 8.24
CA ASP A 293 3.74 -13.67 8.83
C ASP A 293 4.11 -13.63 10.32
N TYR A 294 4.17 -12.44 10.93
CA TYR A 294 4.61 -12.26 12.31
C TYR A 294 3.51 -12.47 13.37
N THR A 295 3.54 -13.65 13.98
CA THR A 295 2.59 -14.07 15.03
C THR A 295 2.55 -13.15 16.25
N GLY A 296 3.60 -12.35 16.49
CA GLY A 296 3.70 -11.42 17.61
C GLY A 296 3.22 -9.98 17.32
N LEU A 297 2.96 -9.61 16.06
CA LEU A 297 2.65 -8.21 15.71
C LEU A 297 1.36 -7.76 16.36
N ALA A 298 0.38 -8.64 16.38
CA ALA A 298 -0.93 -8.30 16.89
C ALA A 298 -0.98 -8.19 18.42
N THR A 299 -0.07 -8.86 19.14
CA THR A 299 0.13 -8.62 20.58
C THR A 299 0.73 -7.23 20.81
N LEU A 300 1.62 -6.76 19.93
CA LEU A 300 2.20 -5.41 19.94
C LEU A 300 1.20 -4.31 19.55
N LEU A 301 0.20 -4.63 18.72
CA LEU A 301 -0.82 -3.69 18.24
C LEU A 301 -2.08 -3.63 19.11
N GLN A 302 -2.24 -4.57 20.04
CA GLN A 302 -3.38 -4.62 20.97
C GLN A 302 -3.59 -3.33 21.79
N PRO A 303 -2.55 -2.56 22.17
CA PRO A 303 -2.72 -1.26 22.85
C PRO A 303 -3.09 -0.08 21.92
N LEU A 304 -2.93 -0.22 20.60
CA LEU A 304 -3.09 0.87 19.62
C LEU A 304 -4.41 0.80 18.84
N MET A 305 -5.16 -0.30 18.96
CA MET A 305 -6.49 -0.42 18.40
C MET A 305 -7.49 0.13 19.44
N PRO A 306 -8.39 1.07 19.08
CA PRO A 306 -9.44 1.49 19.98
C PRO A 306 -10.28 0.26 20.35
N SER A 307 -10.20 -0.13 21.62
CA SER A 307 -11.01 -1.21 22.18
C SER A 307 -12.47 -0.85 21.95
N ALA A 308 -13.16 -1.59 21.08
CA ALA A 308 -14.61 -1.48 20.95
C ALA A 308 -15.23 -1.85 22.29
N HIS A 309 -15.53 -0.84 23.11
CA HIS A 309 -16.19 -1.03 24.39
C HIS A 309 -17.56 -1.66 24.15
N SER A 310 -17.69 -2.90 24.61
CA SER A 310 -18.97 -3.54 24.80
C SER A 310 -19.77 -2.74 25.84
N ASN A 311 -20.86 -2.10 25.41
CA ASN A 311 -21.85 -1.53 26.31
C ASN A 311 -22.54 -2.65 27.07
N ALA A 312 -22.09 -2.91 28.30
CA ALA A 312 -22.84 -3.66 29.30
C ALA A 312 -23.26 -2.69 30.41
N LEU A 313 -24.49 -2.18 30.29
CA LEU A 313 -25.22 -1.53 31.35
C LEU A 313 -25.39 -2.51 32.52
N HIS A 314 -24.81 -2.20 33.69
CA HIS A 314 -25.45 -2.46 34.97
C HIS A 314 -24.89 -1.58 36.10
N ASN A 315 -25.82 -0.87 36.73
CA ASN A 315 -25.68 -0.04 37.93
C ASN A 315 -25.01 -0.77 39.11
N THR A 316 -24.06 -0.13 39.80
CA THR A 316 -23.95 -0.15 41.28
C THR A 316 -23.13 1.05 41.80
N PRO A 317 -23.40 1.55 43.03
CA PRO A 317 -22.80 2.78 43.55
C PRO A 317 -21.54 2.56 44.41
N SER A 318 -20.53 3.41 44.13
CA SER A 318 -19.56 4.04 45.03
C SER A 318 -18.97 3.29 46.24
N THR A 319 -17.65 3.05 46.17
CA THR A 319 -16.74 3.08 47.34
C THR A 319 -15.38 3.67 46.91
N PRO A 320 -14.77 4.61 47.66
CA PRO A 320 -13.45 5.15 47.32
C PRO A 320 -12.37 4.42 48.10
N LEU A 321 -11.33 3.91 47.43
CA LEU A 321 -10.06 3.58 48.10
C LEU A 321 -8.90 3.51 47.09
N ASN A 322 -7.93 4.40 47.35
CA ASN A 322 -6.50 4.33 47.04
C ASN A 322 -5.98 3.03 46.41
N ALA A 323 -5.32 3.17 45.27
CA ALA A 323 -4.10 2.41 45.00
C ALA A 323 -3.21 3.19 44.02
N HIS A 324 -2.04 3.57 44.53
CA HIS A 324 -0.88 3.94 43.73
C HIS A 324 -0.60 2.84 42.71
N SER A 325 -0.51 3.16 41.43
CA SER A 325 0.07 2.26 40.43
C SER A 325 1.02 3.01 39.53
N CYS A 326 2.25 2.53 39.57
CA CYS A 326 3.46 3.09 39.02
C CYS A 326 3.40 3.11 37.49
N LEU A 327 3.49 4.31 36.91
CA LEU A 327 3.90 4.49 35.52
C LEU A 327 5.39 4.09 35.43
N HIS A 328 5.66 2.82 35.16
CA HIS A 328 6.94 2.42 34.62
C HIS A 328 7.00 2.93 33.18
N ALA A 329 7.58 4.11 33.00
CA ALA A 329 7.99 4.59 31.70
C ALA A 329 8.92 3.53 31.07
N ASN A 330 8.45 2.87 30.02
CA ASN A 330 9.30 2.10 29.12
C ASN A 330 10.20 3.09 28.38
N THR A 331 11.25 3.57 29.05
CA THR A 331 12.35 4.27 28.39
C THR A 331 13.06 3.26 27.51
N SER A 332 12.83 3.36 26.20
CA SER A 332 13.61 2.64 25.20
C SER A 332 15.10 2.86 25.50
N PRO A 333 15.93 1.80 25.55
CA PRO A 333 17.35 1.95 25.83
C PRO A 333 17.96 2.88 24.80
N ALA A 334 18.58 3.96 25.29
CA ALA A 334 19.21 4.97 24.44
C ALA A 334 20.15 4.29 23.43
N LYS A 335 20.04 4.67 22.15
CA LYS A 335 20.90 4.15 21.08
C LYS A 335 22.37 4.37 21.49
N PRO A 336 23.22 3.33 21.50
CA PRO A 336 24.62 3.49 21.89
C PRO A 336 25.29 4.49 20.96
N ALA A 337 26.15 5.35 21.52
CA ALA A 337 26.89 6.35 20.77
C ALA A 337 27.75 5.68 19.67
N GLN A 338 27.84 6.34 18.50
CA GLN A 338 28.76 5.92 17.45
C GLN A 338 30.20 6.01 17.97
N MET A 339 30.99 4.96 17.76
CA MET A 339 32.40 4.91 18.14
C MET A 339 33.21 4.22 17.04
N THR A 340 34.50 4.53 16.95
CA THR A 340 35.41 3.93 15.96
C THR A 340 35.84 2.53 16.38
N PHE A 341 36.39 1.73 15.45
CA PHE A 341 36.90 0.39 15.78
C PHE A 341 38.07 0.40 16.77
N ALA A 342 38.94 1.40 16.68
CA ALA A 342 40.06 1.55 17.60
C ALA A 342 39.56 1.79 19.03
N GLU A 343 38.58 2.68 19.20
CA GLU A 343 37.95 2.96 20.50
C GLU A 343 37.17 1.76 21.03
N PHE A 344 36.44 1.05 20.15
CA PHE A 344 35.73 -0.17 20.50
C PHE A 344 36.69 -1.27 20.99
N GLY A 345 37.81 -1.47 20.27
CA GLY A 345 38.84 -2.43 20.65
C GLY A 345 39.43 -2.15 22.02
N ALA A 346 39.78 -0.87 22.26
CA ALA A 346 40.31 -0.43 23.55
C ALA A 346 39.29 -0.59 24.69
N SER A 347 38.03 -0.24 24.45
CA SER A 347 36.97 -0.24 25.48
C SER A 347 36.56 -1.66 25.88
N PHE A 348 36.49 -2.59 24.93
CA PHE A 348 35.98 -3.95 25.16
C PHE A 348 37.07 -5.03 25.13
N LYS A 349 38.35 -4.64 25.15
CA LYS A 349 39.51 -5.53 25.16
C LYS A 349 39.51 -6.52 23.99
N VAL A 350 39.02 -6.10 22.83
CA VAL A 350 39.17 -6.88 21.59
C VAL A 350 40.61 -6.72 21.13
N SER A 351 41.30 -7.82 20.84
CA SER A 351 42.71 -7.76 20.47
C SER A 351 42.90 -6.99 19.15
N ALA A 352 43.99 -6.22 19.06
CA ALA A 352 44.31 -5.47 17.84
C ALA A 352 44.44 -6.38 16.62
N GLU A 353 44.93 -7.61 16.81
CA GLU A 353 45.01 -8.62 15.75
C GLU A 353 43.62 -8.99 15.20
N THR A 354 42.62 -9.14 16.07
CA THR A 354 41.23 -9.42 15.64
C THR A 354 40.66 -8.27 14.83
N LEU A 355 40.89 -7.01 15.23
CA LEU A 355 40.45 -5.85 14.46
C LEU A 355 41.18 -5.72 13.12
N GLN A 356 42.49 -6.01 13.08
CA GLN A 356 43.26 -5.97 11.84
C GLN A 356 42.80 -7.03 10.83
N ARG A 357 42.39 -8.21 11.30
CA ARG A 357 41.82 -9.27 10.43
C ARG A 357 40.47 -8.90 9.83
N LEU A 358 39.74 -7.96 10.42
CA LEU A 358 38.47 -7.45 9.90
C LEU A 358 38.63 -6.30 8.89
N ALA A 359 39.85 -5.75 8.73
CA ALA A 359 40.11 -4.66 7.79
C ALA A 359 39.65 -4.95 6.33
N PRO A 360 39.78 -6.18 5.79
CA PRO A 360 39.30 -6.49 4.43
C PRO A 360 37.78 -6.39 4.26
N LEU A 361 36.99 -6.37 5.34
CA LEU A 361 35.54 -6.23 5.28
C LEU A 361 35.08 -4.76 5.20
N GLU A 362 36.01 -3.79 5.27
CA GLU A 362 35.74 -2.36 5.13
C GLU A 362 34.55 -1.88 5.99
N LEU A 363 34.46 -2.39 7.21
CA LEU A 363 33.38 -2.02 8.14
C LEU A 363 33.61 -0.60 8.68
N ASP A 364 32.53 0.17 8.87
CA ASP A 364 32.60 1.55 9.38
C ASP A 364 32.69 1.65 10.91
N GLY A 365 32.35 0.58 11.64
CA GLY A 365 32.42 0.55 13.11
C GLY A 365 31.65 -0.59 13.77
N PRO A 366 31.56 -0.65 15.10
CA PRO A 366 30.87 -1.74 15.80
C PRO A 366 29.36 -1.74 15.55
N HIS A 367 28.78 -0.62 15.13
CA HIS A 367 27.35 -0.50 14.83
C HIS A 367 26.92 -1.36 13.62
N VAL A 368 27.84 -1.68 12.70
CA VAL A 368 27.54 -2.57 11.57
C VAL A 368 27.63 -4.05 11.91
N PHE A 369 28.17 -4.45 13.08
CA PHE A 369 28.29 -5.88 13.43
C PHE A 369 26.96 -6.59 13.63
N GLU A 370 25.88 -5.88 13.92
CA GLU A 370 24.53 -6.47 13.91
C GLU A 370 24.13 -7.00 12.53
N PHE A 371 24.78 -6.51 11.48
CA PHE A 371 24.43 -6.77 10.10
C PHE A 371 25.37 -7.74 9.38
N VAL A 372 26.53 -8.04 9.98
CA VAL A 372 27.51 -8.99 9.44
C VAL A 372 27.16 -10.39 9.94
N GLU A 373 27.08 -11.37 9.05
CA GLU A 373 26.79 -12.74 9.44
C GLU A 373 27.95 -13.40 10.16
N ASN A 374 27.62 -14.42 10.95
CA ASN A 374 28.63 -15.24 11.61
C ASN A 374 29.54 -15.95 10.58
N SER A 375 28.98 -16.41 9.45
CA SER A 375 29.75 -17.05 8.37
C SER A 375 30.79 -16.12 7.75
N ASP A 376 30.45 -14.85 7.58
CA ASP A 376 31.36 -13.85 7.03
C ASP A 376 32.50 -13.56 8.02
N LEU A 377 32.20 -13.51 9.31
CA LEU A 377 33.21 -13.35 10.36
C LEU A 377 34.11 -14.59 10.51
N ASP A 378 33.53 -15.79 10.39
CA ASP A 378 34.23 -17.07 10.50
C ASP A 378 35.28 -17.27 9.38
N ALA A 379 35.12 -16.60 8.25
CA ALA A 379 36.11 -16.61 7.17
C ALA A 379 37.43 -15.90 7.54
N TYR A 380 37.40 -14.94 8.47
CA TYR A 380 38.56 -14.11 8.85
C TYR A 380 39.04 -14.36 10.28
N LEU A 381 38.16 -14.84 11.16
CA LEU A 381 38.41 -14.98 12.59
C LEU A 381 38.43 -16.44 13.02
N THR A 382 39.29 -16.75 13.99
CA THR A 382 39.19 -18.02 14.70
C THR A 382 37.94 -18.03 15.60
N LEU A 383 37.41 -19.21 15.92
CA LEU A 383 36.23 -19.36 16.78
C LEU A 383 36.34 -18.56 18.10
N GLY A 384 37.53 -18.54 18.72
CA GLY A 384 37.77 -17.78 19.95
C GLY A 384 37.72 -16.26 19.76
N GLN A 385 38.27 -15.76 18.65
CA GLN A 385 38.24 -14.33 18.31
C GLN A 385 36.82 -13.88 17.96
N HIS A 386 36.08 -14.70 17.22
CA HIS A 386 34.69 -14.44 16.89
C HIS A 386 33.82 -14.39 18.16
N ALA A 387 33.94 -15.37 19.06
CA ALA A 387 33.22 -15.36 20.33
C ALA A 387 33.52 -14.11 21.17
N ALA A 388 34.79 -13.70 21.26
CA ALA A 388 35.20 -12.49 21.95
C ALA A 388 34.61 -11.21 21.33
N LEU A 389 34.59 -11.12 19.99
CA LEU A 389 34.01 -10.00 19.26
C LEU A 389 32.49 -9.87 19.48
N ARG A 390 31.75 -11.00 19.41
CA ARG A 390 30.30 -11.03 19.66
C ARG A 390 29.95 -10.68 21.10
N TYR A 391 30.75 -11.14 22.06
CA TYR A 391 30.60 -10.77 23.45
C TYR A 391 30.80 -9.27 23.66
N ALA A 392 31.89 -8.70 23.12
CA ALA A 392 32.16 -7.26 23.16
C ALA A 392 31.02 -6.43 22.55
N HIS A 393 30.52 -6.83 21.38
CA HIS A 393 29.39 -6.17 20.72
C HIS A 393 28.10 -6.23 21.55
N SER A 394 27.84 -7.36 22.22
CA SER A 394 26.68 -7.50 23.13
C SER A 394 26.79 -6.59 24.35
N GLU A 395 27.95 -6.47 24.98
CA GLU A 395 28.15 -5.57 26.12
C GLU A 395 28.05 -4.08 25.72
N TRP A 396 28.56 -3.73 24.53
CA TRP A 396 28.41 -2.38 23.96
C TRP A 396 26.94 -2.00 23.76
N LYS A 397 26.13 -2.90 23.19
CA LYS A 397 24.68 -2.68 23.02
C LYS A 397 23.91 -2.51 24.32
N LYS A 398 24.38 -3.11 25.41
CA LYS A 398 23.80 -2.94 26.75
C LYS A 398 24.18 -1.59 27.39
N GLY A 399 24.97 -0.77 26.71
CA GLY A 399 25.45 0.51 27.24
C GLY A 399 26.48 0.37 28.36
N LYS A 400 27.06 -0.82 28.56
CA LYS A 400 28.12 -1.03 29.54
C LYS A 400 29.45 -0.57 28.97
N LEU A 401 29.67 0.74 28.97
CA LEU A 401 31.02 1.27 28.83
C LEU A 401 31.75 1.07 30.17
N GLU A 402 32.64 0.08 30.26
CA GLU A 402 33.69 0.11 31.29
C GLU A 402 34.62 1.28 30.94
N VAL A 403 34.24 2.51 31.31
CA VAL A 403 35.18 3.63 31.29
C VAL A 403 36.16 3.40 32.44
N LYS A 404 37.15 2.52 32.22
CA LYS A 404 38.33 2.49 33.06
C LYS A 404 39.13 3.72 32.72
N PHE A 405 38.85 4.80 33.43
CA PHE A 405 39.79 5.91 33.55
C PHE A 405 41.10 5.32 34.05
N LEU A 406 42.02 5.05 33.11
CA LEU A 406 43.43 4.89 33.41
C LEU A 406 43.90 6.28 33.83
N TYR A 407 43.65 6.62 35.10
CA TYR A 407 44.42 7.66 35.77
C TYR A 407 45.86 7.15 35.80
N SER A 408 46.60 7.46 34.73
CA SER A 408 48.05 7.47 34.73
C SER A 408 48.46 8.45 35.82
N LYS A 409 48.75 7.90 37.00
CA LYS A 409 49.33 8.63 38.11
C LYS A 409 50.78 8.94 37.73
N GLN A 410 50.97 9.90 36.81
CA GLN A 410 52.26 10.53 36.59
C GLN A 410 52.59 11.30 37.87
N GLY A 411 53.35 10.64 38.74
CA GLY A 411 54.01 11.28 39.86
C GLY A 411 55.01 12.28 39.31
N TYR A 412 54.69 13.56 39.45
CA TYR A 412 55.68 14.61 39.46
C TYR A 412 56.52 14.42 40.74
N TYR A 413 57.73 13.89 40.58
CA TYR A 413 58.82 14.16 41.52
C TYR A 413 59.45 15.48 41.06
N VAL A 414 59.28 16.53 41.87
CA VAL A 414 60.15 17.72 41.91
C VAL A 414 60.94 17.63 43.21
#